data_AF-A0A356ILQ3-F1
#
_entry.id   AF-A0A356ILQ3-F1
#
_cell.length_a   1.000
_cell.length_b   1.000
_cell.length_c   1.000
_cell.angle_alpha   90.00
_cell.angle_beta   90.00
_cell.angle_gamma   90.00
#
_symmetry.space_group_name_H-M   'P 1'
#
loop_
_entity.id
_entity.type
_entity.pdbx_description
1 polymer ?
#
loop_
_entity_poly.entity_id
_entity_poly.type
_entity_poly.pdbx_seq_one_letter_code
_entity_poly.pdbx_strand_id
1 'polypeptide(L)'
;MELGPGFYQGSSTLNDAILEGDLVGIRITPASAPYVTLGNAEGAAGTLYWYNLTVSLDLYRESWGEYRTIFGATINVEVPFEINSTFGGYLALSIEQLPIIEVTQTDASGILPLPASFINSTVEYVIPMVLPLLANQLQVIPLPSIFDHTLFMEEFWVEGGSDSNNTLALAGKLIPIALVQNAAAPTTNIDDVTYRQTTVEMESVTGGIVSTNSVTLNNGAVNIRISGTNPNPEYGGLQYRFKIDGGGWSAWKERSSIDIDSFLAGDHSVRICSRSALMKEETDCPVVEFTTTVAE
;
A
#
# COMPACT_ATOMS: atom_id res chain seq x y z
N MET A 1 -33.26 25.41 -44.04
CA MET A 1 -31.96 25.28 -44.74
C MET A 1 -30.91 25.52 -43.69
N GLU A 2 -30.35 24.45 -43.12
CA GLU A 2 -29.19 24.48 -42.23
C GLU A 2 -28.53 23.09 -42.34
N LEU A 3 -27.22 23.09 -42.57
CA LEU A 3 -26.34 21.92 -42.67
C LEU A 3 -25.68 21.68 -41.30
N GLY A 4 -25.45 20.41 -40.95
CA GLY A 4 -25.03 19.91 -39.62
C GLY A 4 -23.62 20.30 -39.12
N PRO A 5 -23.12 19.63 -38.07
CA PRO A 5 -22.52 18.30 -38.29
C PRO A 5 -22.76 17.25 -37.18
N GLY A 6 -22.67 15.97 -37.59
CA GLY A 6 -21.92 14.95 -36.86
C GLY A 6 -22.52 14.32 -35.61
N PHE A 7 -23.63 13.60 -35.75
CA PHE A 7 -23.98 12.54 -34.78
C PHE A 7 -22.97 11.40 -34.93
N TYR A 8 -22.09 11.20 -33.94
CA TYR A 8 -21.40 9.93 -33.78
C TYR A 8 -22.39 8.90 -33.21
N GLN A 9 -22.76 7.95 -34.07
CA GLN A 9 -23.30 6.65 -33.68
C GLN A 9 -22.25 5.90 -32.86
N GLY A 10 -22.64 5.44 -31.68
CA GLY A 10 -21.80 4.58 -30.86
C GLY A 10 -22.14 4.59 -29.36
N SER A 11 -23.41 4.76 -28.98
CA SER A 11 -23.82 4.48 -27.60
C SER A 11 -24.02 2.97 -27.48
N SER A 12 -22.98 2.25 -27.11
CA SER A 12 -23.13 0.90 -26.59
C SER A 12 -23.56 1.01 -25.13
N THR A 13 -24.86 1.17 -24.88
CA THR A 13 -25.39 0.97 -23.53
C THR A 13 -25.26 -0.50 -23.17
N LEU A 14 -24.59 -0.79 -22.05
CA LEU A 14 -24.60 -2.12 -21.44
C LEU A 14 -26.03 -2.41 -20.94
N ASN A 15 -26.88 -2.95 -21.81
CA ASN A 15 -28.23 -3.42 -21.44
C ASN A 15 -28.20 -4.81 -20.79
N ASP A 16 -27.05 -5.48 -20.80
CA ASP A 16 -26.88 -6.81 -20.23
C ASP A 16 -26.19 -6.71 -18.86
N ALA A 17 -26.83 -7.31 -17.86
CA ALA A 17 -26.26 -7.56 -16.54
C ALA A 17 -24.87 -8.19 -16.66
N ILE A 18 -23.98 -7.91 -15.71
CA ILE A 18 -22.66 -8.57 -15.62
C ILE A 18 -22.90 -10.07 -15.47
N LEU A 19 -22.39 -10.86 -16.43
CA LEU A 19 -22.64 -12.30 -16.49
C LEU A 19 -21.55 -13.07 -15.74
N GLU A 20 -21.90 -14.27 -15.28
CA GLU A 20 -20.95 -15.22 -14.70
C GLU A 20 -19.93 -15.62 -15.79
N GLY A 21 -18.69 -15.13 -15.67
CA GLY A 21 -17.62 -15.29 -16.68
C GLY A 21 -17.04 -13.98 -17.22
N ASP A 22 -17.67 -12.84 -16.95
CA ASP A 22 -17.10 -11.52 -17.24
C ASP A 22 -15.86 -11.26 -16.35
N LEU A 23 -14.77 -10.74 -16.94
CA LEU A 23 -13.54 -10.42 -16.20
C LEU A 23 -13.32 -8.91 -16.13
N VAL A 24 -13.00 -8.42 -14.94
CA VAL A 24 -12.65 -7.02 -14.71
C VAL A 24 -11.13 -6.91 -14.59
N GLY A 25 -10.54 -6.00 -15.38
CA GLY A 25 -9.13 -5.65 -15.35
C GLY A 25 -8.93 -4.21 -14.93
N ILE A 26 -7.81 -3.94 -14.26
CA ILE A 26 -7.39 -2.57 -13.95
C ILE A 26 -6.09 -2.33 -14.71
N ARG A 27 -6.09 -1.30 -15.56
CA ARG A 27 -4.92 -0.89 -16.33
C ARG A 27 -4.39 0.43 -15.79
N ILE A 28 -3.09 0.48 -15.54
CA ILE A 28 -2.40 1.67 -15.06
C ILE A 28 -1.39 2.09 -16.14
N THR A 29 -1.53 3.31 -16.66
CA THR A 29 -0.70 3.85 -17.73
C THR A 29 -0.06 5.17 -17.28
N PRO A 30 1.26 5.20 -17.02
CA PRO A 30 1.93 6.43 -16.60
C PRO A 30 2.20 7.35 -17.77
N ALA A 31 1.84 8.63 -17.65
CA ALA A 31 2.21 9.65 -18.63
C ALA A 31 3.59 10.29 -18.34
N SER A 32 4.12 10.10 -17.13
CA SER A 32 5.42 10.64 -16.71
C SER A 32 6.18 9.66 -15.82
N ALA A 33 7.50 9.82 -15.75
CA ALA A 33 8.33 9.10 -14.81
C ALA A 33 8.05 9.58 -13.38
N PRO A 34 7.94 8.67 -12.41
CA PRO A 34 7.82 9.07 -11.01
C PRO A 34 9.10 9.73 -10.53
N TYR A 35 8.99 10.61 -9.53
CA TYR A 35 10.13 11.26 -8.88
C TYR A 35 9.98 11.25 -7.37
N VAL A 36 11.09 11.42 -6.66
CA VAL A 36 11.15 11.38 -5.19
C VAL A 36 11.66 12.71 -4.68
N THR A 37 11.06 13.21 -3.61
CA THR A 37 11.67 14.25 -2.78
C THR A 37 11.98 13.67 -1.41
N LEU A 38 13.04 14.17 -0.78
CA LEU A 38 13.42 13.78 0.57
C LEU A 38 12.93 14.83 1.57
N GLY A 39 12.31 14.39 2.65
CA GLY A 39 11.71 15.24 3.68
C GLY A 39 12.68 15.55 4.82
N ASN A 40 12.39 16.61 5.58
CA ASN A 40 13.12 16.90 6.81
C ASN A 40 12.65 15.88 7.87
N ALA A 41 13.58 15.18 8.53
CA ALA A 41 13.42 13.88 9.19
C ALA A 41 12.45 13.76 10.40
N GLU A 42 11.43 14.61 10.52
CA GLU A 42 10.33 14.48 11.49
C GLU A 42 9.11 13.80 10.84
N GLY A 43 9.23 12.53 10.45
CA GLY A 43 8.12 11.74 9.87
C GLY A 43 8.54 10.84 8.72
N ALA A 44 7.86 10.95 7.57
CA ALA A 44 8.24 10.25 6.35
C ALA A 44 9.63 10.69 5.89
N ALA A 45 10.47 9.74 5.47
CA ALA A 45 11.81 10.03 4.95
C ALA A 45 11.76 10.76 3.60
N GLY A 46 10.66 10.63 2.87
CA GLY A 46 10.40 11.35 1.65
C GLY A 46 9.02 11.03 1.08
N THR A 47 8.73 11.63 -0.07
CA THR A 47 7.48 11.40 -0.79
C THR A 47 7.80 11.01 -2.23
N LEU A 48 7.22 9.89 -2.66
CA LEU A 48 7.19 9.47 -4.05
C LEU A 48 6.02 10.20 -4.73
N TYR A 49 6.31 10.97 -5.77
CA TYR A 49 5.32 11.64 -6.58
C TYR A 49 5.20 10.93 -7.92
N TRP A 50 3.96 10.62 -8.29
CA TRP A 50 3.63 10.09 -9.60
C TRP A 50 2.43 10.83 -10.17
N TYR A 51 2.71 11.76 -11.07
CA TYR A 51 1.71 12.64 -11.65
C TYR A 51 1.24 12.18 -13.02
N ASN A 52 -0.01 12.51 -13.32
CA ASN A 52 -0.69 12.17 -14.56
C ASN A 52 -0.71 10.65 -14.84
N LEU A 53 -1.09 9.87 -13.84
CA LEU A 53 -1.29 8.43 -13.96
C LEU A 53 -2.71 8.17 -14.48
N THR A 54 -2.84 7.50 -15.63
CA THR A 54 -4.15 7.10 -16.13
C THR A 54 -4.50 5.71 -15.61
N VAL A 55 -5.55 5.64 -14.78
CA VAL A 55 -6.15 4.40 -14.31
C VAL A 55 -7.41 4.12 -15.13
N SER A 56 -7.49 2.94 -15.74
CA SER A 56 -8.65 2.50 -16.52
C SER A 56 -9.21 1.22 -15.92
N LEU A 57 -10.54 1.18 -15.74
CA LEU A 57 -11.25 -0.06 -15.47
C LEU A 57 -11.69 -0.65 -16.80
N ASP A 58 -11.20 -1.84 -17.11
CA ASP A 58 -11.50 -2.55 -18.35
C ASP A 58 -12.39 -3.77 -18.05
N LEU A 59 -13.39 -4.02 -18.90
CA LEU A 59 -14.23 -5.21 -18.86
C LEU A 59 -13.92 -6.08 -20.06
N TYR A 60 -13.68 -7.36 -19.80
CA TYR A 60 -13.64 -8.39 -20.82
C TYR A 60 -14.94 -9.19 -20.76
N ARG A 61 -15.59 -9.31 -21.92
CA ARG A 61 -16.68 -10.25 -22.15
C ARG A 61 -16.26 -11.24 -23.21
N GLU A 62 -16.67 -12.49 -23.05
CA GLU A 62 -16.42 -13.54 -24.05
C GLU A 62 -16.96 -13.14 -25.43
N SER A 63 -18.09 -12.43 -25.47
CA SER A 63 -18.69 -11.91 -26.71
C SER A 63 -17.87 -10.80 -27.40
N TRP A 64 -17.00 -10.10 -26.68
CA TRP A 64 -16.14 -9.06 -27.22
C TRP A 64 -14.79 -9.61 -27.68
N GLY A 65 -14.29 -10.65 -27.01
CA GLY A 65 -12.97 -11.22 -27.27
C GLY A 65 -11.81 -10.26 -26.93
N GLU A 66 -12.09 -9.09 -26.35
CA GLU A 66 -11.11 -8.07 -25.98
C GLU A 66 -11.57 -7.30 -24.73
N TYR A 67 -10.61 -6.70 -24.02
CA TYR A 67 -10.87 -5.78 -22.92
C TYR A 67 -11.31 -4.42 -23.47
N ARG A 68 -12.41 -3.88 -22.93
CA ARG A 68 -12.91 -2.55 -23.26
C ARG A 68 -13.01 -1.68 -22.02
N THR A 69 -12.57 -0.43 -22.13
CA THR A 69 -12.56 0.51 -21.02
C THR A 69 -13.98 0.93 -20.65
N ILE A 70 -14.38 0.64 -19.42
CA ILE A 70 -15.63 1.07 -18.80
C ILE A 70 -15.54 2.53 -18.39
N PHE A 71 -14.45 2.91 -17.72
CA PHE A 71 -14.14 4.28 -17.36
C PHE A 71 -12.62 4.47 -17.17
N GLY A 72 -12.17 5.71 -17.33
CA GLY A 72 -10.80 6.11 -17.04
C GLY A 72 -10.76 7.32 -16.10
N ALA A 73 -9.69 7.44 -15.34
CA ALA A 73 -9.38 8.62 -14.55
C ALA A 73 -7.88 8.92 -14.64
N THR A 74 -7.54 10.20 -14.73
CA THR A 74 -6.17 10.68 -14.55
C THR A 74 -6.02 11.12 -13.10
N ILE A 75 -5.00 10.57 -12.43
CA ILE A 75 -4.75 10.79 -11.02
C ILE A 75 -3.30 11.24 -10.79
N ASN A 76 -3.10 12.01 -9.73
CA ASN A 76 -1.82 12.24 -9.11
C ASN A 76 -1.74 11.39 -7.84
N VAL A 77 -0.64 10.69 -7.66
CA VAL A 77 -0.39 9.87 -6.47
C VAL A 77 0.83 10.41 -5.76
N GLU A 78 0.68 10.70 -4.47
CA GLU A 78 1.77 11.05 -3.57
C GLU A 78 1.84 9.98 -2.49
N VAL A 79 2.95 9.25 -2.43
CA VAL A 79 3.15 8.16 -1.48
C VAL A 79 4.26 8.54 -0.51
N PRO A 80 3.94 8.91 0.74
CA PRO A 80 4.95 9.08 1.76
C PRO A 80 5.61 7.72 2.03
N PHE A 81 6.94 7.70 1.99
CA PHE A 81 7.71 6.50 2.30
C PHE A 81 8.70 6.79 3.41
N GLU A 82 9.11 5.70 4.05
CA GLU A 82 10.15 5.69 5.06
C GLU A 82 11.33 4.87 4.58
N ILE A 83 12.51 5.24 5.04
CA ILE A 83 13.75 4.53 4.72
C ILE A 83 14.15 3.73 5.95
N ASN A 84 14.38 2.44 5.76
CA ASN A 84 14.80 1.53 6.82
C ASN A 84 15.97 0.66 6.36
N SER A 85 16.78 0.16 7.29
CA SER A 85 17.82 -0.81 6.99
C SER A 85 17.27 -2.25 7.07
N THR A 86 17.55 -3.08 6.07
CA THR A 86 17.20 -4.51 6.05
C THR A 86 18.39 -5.41 6.40
N PHE A 87 18.04 -6.68 6.64
CA PHE A 87 18.82 -7.84 7.07
C PHE A 87 20.20 -8.07 6.42
N GLY A 88 20.52 -7.46 5.27
CA GLY A 88 21.78 -7.71 4.56
C GLY A 88 22.67 -6.50 4.36
N GLY A 89 22.43 -5.42 5.12
CA GLY A 89 23.00 -4.12 4.80
C GLY A 89 22.38 -3.65 3.50
N TYR A 90 21.07 -3.49 3.44
CA TYR A 90 20.41 -2.81 2.33
C TYR A 90 19.49 -1.72 2.89
N LEU A 91 19.26 -0.66 2.10
CA LEU A 91 18.17 0.27 2.32
C LEU A 91 16.89 -0.31 1.71
N ALA A 92 15.85 -0.44 2.52
CA ALA A 92 14.49 -0.64 2.07
C ALA A 92 13.71 0.66 2.18
N LEU A 93 12.87 0.87 1.18
CA LEU A 93 11.78 1.82 1.24
C LEU A 93 10.55 1.09 1.77
N SER A 94 9.79 1.73 2.63
CA SER A 94 8.56 1.19 3.18
C SER A 94 7.46 2.23 3.13
N ILE A 95 6.27 1.81 2.75
CA ILE A 95 5.10 2.67 2.65
C ILE A 95 4.17 2.29 3.80
N GLU A 96 3.99 3.22 4.74
CA GLU A 96 3.15 2.99 5.93
C GLU A 96 2.10 4.06 6.13
N GLN A 97 2.24 5.19 5.44
CA GLN A 97 1.25 6.25 5.45
C GLN A 97 0.34 6.05 4.25
N LEU A 98 -0.93 6.44 4.43
CA LEU A 98 -1.89 6.42 3.33
C LEU A 98 -1.39 7.35 2.23
N PRO A 99 -1.45 6.91 0.96
CA PRO A 99 -1.14 7.78 -0.16
C PRO A 99 -2.15 8.93 -0.22
N ILE A 100 -1.70 10.08 -0.70
CA ILE A 100 -2.59 11.15 -1.13
C ILE A 100 -2.88 10.91 -2.61
N ILE A 101 -4.16 10.83 -2.96
CA ILE A 101 -4.60 10.62 -4.33
C ILE A 101 -5.48 11.78 -4.73
N GLU A 102 -5.12 12.44 -5.82
CA GLU A 102 -5.90 13.53 -6.40
C GLU A 102 -6.35 13.13 -7.79
N VAL A 103 -7.67 13.05 -8.01
CA VAL A 103 -8.24 12.82 -9.34
C VAL A 103 -8.30 14.16 -10.08
N THR A 104 -7.48 14.30 -11.13
CA THR A 104 -7.36 15.55 -11.89
C THR A 104 -8.31 15.59 -13.08
N GLN A 105 -8.65 14.43 -13.66
CA GLN A 105 -9.56 14.33 -14.78
C GLN A 105 -10.28 12.99 -14.78
N THR A 106 -11.57 13.00 -15.13
CA THR A 106 -12.34 11.79 -15.38
C THR A 106 -12.61 11.67 -16.88
N ASP A 107 -12.40 10.46 -17.41
CA ASP A 107 -12.71 10.14 -18.79
C ASP A 107 -14.15 9.62 -18.88
N ALA A 108 -15.04 10.50 -19.33
CA ALA A 108 -16.45 10.20 -19.56
C ALA A 108 -16.70 9.50 -20.92
N SER A 109 -15.66 9.18 -21.70
CA SER A 109 -15.80 8.45 -22.98
C SER A 109 -15.97 6.94 -22.80
N GLY A 110 -15.90 6.46 -21.56
CA GLY A 110 -16.17 5.08 -21.20
C GLY A 110 -17.60 4.64 -21.54
N ILE A 111 -17.79 3.32 -21.62
CA ILE A 111 -19.07 2.69 -22.03
C ILE A 111 -20.21 3.02 -21.05
N LEU A 112 -19.88 3.39 -19.79
CA LEU A 112 -20.85 3.77 -18.77
C LEU A 112 -20.67 5.24 -18.35
N PRO A 113 -21.74 6.06 -18.32
CA PRO A 113 -21.70 7.34 -17.65
C PRO A 113 -21.67 7.11 -16.14
N LEU A 114 -20.47 7.19 -15.54
CA LEU A 114 -20.27 7.09 -14.10
C LEU A 114 -20.19 8.49 -13.47
N PRO A 115 -20.82 8.73 -12.32
CA PRO A 115 -20.66 9.98 -11.58
C PRO A 115 -19.22 10.10 -11.06
N ALA A 116 -18.71 11.33 -10.97
CA ALA A 116 -17.36 11.59 -10.51
C ALA A 116 -17.09 11.05 -9.08
N SER A 117 -18.11 11.02 -8.23
CA SER A 117 -18.04 10.49 -6.87
C SER A 117 -17.74 8.98 -6.84
N PHE A 118 -18.41 8.19 -7.68
CA PHE A 118 -18.12 6.76 -7.82
C PHE A 118 -16.68 6.48 -8.29
N ILE A 119 -16.18 7.32 -9.20
CA ILE A 119 -14.80 7.22 -9.70
C ILE A 119 -13.82 7.53 -8.55
N ASN A 120 -14.06 8.58 -7.78
CA ASN A 120 -13.23 8.93 -6.61
C ASN A 120 -13.23 7.80 -5.58
N SER A 121 -14.39 7.29 -5.19
CA SER A 121 -14.48 6.18 -4.22
C SER A 121 -13.78 4.91 -4.71
N THR A 122 -13.90 4.59 -6.00
CA THR A 122 -13.21 3.42 -6.58
C THR A 122 -11.69 3.61 -6.55
N VAL A 123 -11.20 4.80 -6.90
CA VAL A 123 -9.76 5.11 -6.90
C VAL A 123 -9.20 5.12 -5.48
N GLU A 124 -9.88 5.78 -4.54
CA GLU A 124 -9.51 5.83 -3.12
C GLU A 124 -9.46 4.43 -2.50
N TYR A 125 -10.31 3.52 -2.98
CA TYR A 125 -10.35 2.15 -2.51
C TYR A 125 -9.28 1.24 -3.14
N VAL A 126 -9.11 1.32 -4.47
CA VAL A 126 -8.22 0.40 -5.23
C VAL A 126 -6.75 0.73 -5.01
N ILE A 127 -6.37 2.01 -4.99
CA ILE A 127 -4.94 2.39 -4.97
C ILE A 127 -4.23 1.90 -3.70
N PRO A 128 -4.77 2.02 -2.47
CA PRO A 128 -4.16 1.44 -1.28
C PRO A 128 -3.95 -0.07 -1.37
N MET A 129 -4.79 -0.79 -2.12
CA MET A 129 -4.64 -2.24 -2.34
C MET A 129 -3.51 -2.57 -3.32
N VAL A 130 -3.31 -1.74 -4.36
CA VAL A 130 -2.29 -1.97 -5.39
C VAL A 130 -0.90 -1.48 -4.95
N LEU A 131 -0.82 -0.50 -4.04
CA LEU A 131 0.45 0.06 -3.58
C LEU A 131 1.39 -0.96 -2.92
N PRO A 132 0.96 -1.87 -2.04
CA PRO A 132 1.83 -2.92 -1.50
C PRO A 132 2.41 -3.84 -2.58
N LEU A 133 1.65 -4.09 -3.66
CA LEU A 133 2.11 -4.86 -4.82
C LEU A 133 3.23 -4.12 -5.58
N LEU A 134 3.07 -2.81 -5.77
CA LEU A 134 4.12 -1.95 -6.35
C LEU A 134 5.33 -1.81 -5.42
N ALA A 135 5.11 -1.69 -4.12
CA ALA A 135 6.14 -1.60 -3.10
C ALA A 135 7.04 -2.85 -3.08
N ASN A 136 6.46 -4.04 -3.24
CA ASN A 136 7.21 -5.29 -3.35
C ASN A 136 8.11 -5.35 -4.59
N GLN A 137 7.80 -4.60 -5.64
CA GLN A 137 8.63 -4.49 -6.84
C GLN A 137 9.72 -3.44 -6.70
N LEU A 138 9.67 -2.55 -5.70
CA LEU A 138 10.73 -1.59 -5.44
C LEU A 138 11.99 -2.35 -5.00
N GLN A 139 13.04 -2.24 -5.81
CA GLN A 139 14.32 -2.89 -5.54
C GLN A 139 14.95 -2.36 -4.27
N VAL A 140 15.41 -3.30 -3.45
CA VAL A 140 16.16 -3.06 -2.22
C VAL A 140 17.59 -2.64 -2.59
N ILE A 141 18.08 -1.51 -2.07
CA ILE A 141 19.40 -0.95 -2.45
C ILE A 141 20.49 -1.49 -1.51
N PRO A 142 21.49 -2.26 -1.98
CA PRO A 142 22.56 -2.75 -1.11
C PRO A 142 23.41 -1.61 -0.56
N LEU A 143 23.56 -1.56 0.76
CA LEU A 143 24.60 -0.84 1.45
C LEU A 143 25.92 -1.62 1.35
N PRO A 144 27.06 -0.92 1.22
CA PRO A 144 28.36 -1.56 1.19
C PRO A 144 28.67 -2.22 2.54
N SER A 145 29.22 -3.43 2.53
CA SER A 145 29.88 -3.99 3.70
C SER A 145 31.29 -3.42 3.84
N ILE A 146 31.76 -3.26 5.08
CA ILE A 146 33.06 -2.65 5.38
C ILE A 146 33.82 -3.60 6.32
N PHE A 147 34.98 -4.12 5.87
CA PHE A 147 35.90 -4.93 6.68
C PHE A 147 35.23 -6.01 7.57
N ASP A 148 34.45 -6.93 7.00
CA ASP A 148 33.71 -7.99 7.72
C ASP A 148 32.67 -7.49 8.76
N HIS A 149 32.22 -6.25 8.61
CA HIS A 149 31.11 -5.68 9.36
C HIS A 149 29.94 -5.35 8.43
N THR A 150 28.73 -5.51 8.98
CA THR A 150 27.50 -4.98 8.38
C THR A 150 27.16 -3.61 8.96
N LEU A 151 26.57 -2.73 8.16
CA LEU A 151 26.09 -1.43 8.60
C LEU A 151 24.67 -1.56 9.15
N PHE A 152 24.51 -1.30 10.45
CA PHE A 152 23.23 -1.11 11.11
C PHE A 152 22.90 0.38 11.14
N MET A 153 21.90 0.82 10.38
CA MET A 153 21.52 2.24 10.34
C MET A 153 20.58 2.56 11.50
N GLU A 154 20.95 3.57 12.28
CA GLU A 154 20.20 4.05 13.44
C GLU A 154 19.53 5.40 13.13
N GLU A 155 20.22 6.25 12.38
CA GLU A 155 19.77 7.59 12.06
C GLU A 155 19.90 7.85 10.56
N PHE A 156 18.94 8.59 10.03
CA PHE A 156 18.97 9.12 8.68
C PHE A 156 18.57 10.59 8.73
N TRP A 157 19.18 11.39 7.88
CA TRP A 157 18.77 12.77 7.70
C TRP A 157 19.05 13.21 6.27
N VAL A 158 18.37 14.27 5.85
CA VAL A 158 18.60 14.87 4.55
C VAL A 158 19.60 16.00 4.73
N GLU A 159 20.72 15.89 4.03
CA GLU A 159 21.73 16.93 3.94
C GLU A 159 21.42 17.84 2.74
N GLY A 160 21.28 19.14 3.03
CA GLY A 160 20.89 20.15 2.06
C GLY A 160 20.51 21.47 2.74
N GLY A 161 20.92 22.59 2.15
CA GLY A 161 20.35 23.90 2.50
C GLY A 161 18.93 24.04 1.96
N SER A 162 18.26 25.15 2.27
CA SER A 162 16.87 25.46 1.90
C SER A 162 16.50 25.29 0.41
N ASP A 163 17.50 25.18 -0.48
CA ASP A 163 17.34 25.14 -1.94
C ASP A 163 17.79 23.81 -2.59
N SER A 164 18.31 22.82 -1.86
CA SER A 164 18.74 21.54 -2.47
C SER A 164 18.81 20.35 -1.48
N ASN A 165 17.67 19.74 -1.20
CA ASN A 165 17.53 18.52 -0.39
C ASN A 165 17.82 17.25 -1.22
N ASN A 166 19.03 17.13 -1.77
CA ASN A 166 19.37 16.06 -2.72
C ASN A 166 20.25 14.95 -2.12
N THR A 167 20.70 15.07 -0.88
CA THR A 167 21.61 14.10 -0.27
C THR A 167 20.94 13.42 0.92
N LEU A 168 20.90 12.09 0.89
CA LEU A 168 20.53 11.29 2.05
C LEU A 168 21.79 10.91 2.83
N ALA A 169 21.89 11.38 4.06
CA ALA A 169 22.93 10.99 5.00
C ALA A 169 22.41 9.89 5.93
N LEU A 170 23.32 8.96 6.24
CA LEU A 170 23.03 7.75 7.00
C LEU A 170 24.09 7.61 8.10
N ALA A 171 23.66 7.38 9.33
CA ALA A 171 24.54 7.07 10.45
C ALA A 171 24.08 5.82 11.18
N GLY A 172 25.05 5.11 11.75
CA GLY A 172 24.77 3.96 12.58
C GLY A 172 26.03 3.16 12.90
N LYS A 173 25.83 1.90 13.29
CA LYS A 173 26.85 1.05 13.89
C LYS A 173 27.38 0.04 12.89
N LEU A 174 28.67 -0.26 13.01
CA LEU A 174 29.29 -1.41 12.35
C LEU A 174 29.18 -2.62 13.27
N ILE A 175 28.48 -3.66 12.82
CA ILE A 175 28.30 -4.90 13.58
C ILE A 175 29.14 -6.00 12.93
N PRO A 176 30.02 -6.71 13.67
CA PRO A 176 30.77 -7.83 13.13
C PRO A 176 29.83 -8.91 12.57
N ILE A 177 30.09 -9.38 11.34
CA ILE A 177 29.23 -10.38 10.68
C ILE A 177 29.13 -11.67 11.52
N ALA A 178 30.22 -12.08 12.17
CA ALA A 178 30.24 -13.26 13.03
C ALA A 178 29.27 -13.14 14.23
N LEU A 179 29.07 -11.93 14.77
CA LEU A 179 28.13 -11.70 15.87
C LEU A 179 26.68 -11.86 15.39
N VAL A 180 26.36 -11.30 14.22
CA VAL A 180 25.04 -11.41 13.58
C VAL A 180 24.70 -12.86 13.25
N GLN A 181 25.66 -13.62 12.71
CA GLN A 181 25.46 -15.02 12.31
C GLN A 181 25.13 -15.92 13.51
N ASN A 182 25.78 -15.69 14.66
CA ASN A 182 25.62 -16.51 15.86
C ASN A 182 24.49 -16.03 16.80
N ALA A 183 23.85 -14.89 16.50
CA ALA A 183 22.74 -14.39 17.29
C ALA A 183 21.55 -15.37 17.27
N ALA A 184 20.91 -15.53 18.43
CA ALA A 184 19.69 -16.32 18.56
C ALA A 184 18.49 -15.55 17.98
N ALA A 185 17.54 -16.28 17.39
CA ALA A 185 16.34 -15.67 16.84
C ALA A 185 15.42 -15.18 17.96
N PRO A 186 14.83 -13.99 17.82
CA PRO A 186 13.79 -13.52 18.74
C PRO A 186 12.48 -14.28 18.50
N THR A 187 11.53 -14.07 19.41
CA THR A 187 10.15 -14.53 19.25
C THR A 187 9.17 -13.38 19.40
N THR A 188 8.09 -13.40 18.62
CA THR A 188 6.93 -12.51 18.75
C THR A 188 5.84 -13.20 19.56
N ASN A 189 5.23 -12.46 20.47
CA ASN A 189 4.02 -12.87 21.17
C ASN A 189 2.88 -11.91 20.79
N ILE A 190 1.70 -12.49 20.53
CA ILE A 190 0.47 -11.72 20.37
C ILE A 190 -0.19 -11.61 21.74
N ASP A 191 -0.19 -10.40 22.31
CA ASP A 191 -0.67 -10.17 23.67
C ASP A 191 -2.19 -10.05 23.71
N ASP A 192 -2.75 -9.28 22.75
CA ASP A 192 -4.17 -8.98 22.66
C ASP A 192 -4.55 -8.60 21.22
N VAL A 193 -5.78 -8.90 20.82
CA VAL A 193 -6.34 -8.53 19.51
C VAL A 193 -7.72 -7.95 19.71
N THR A 194 -7.87 -6.67 19.37
CA THR A 194 -9.15 -5.96 19.48
C THR A 194 -9.68 -5.59 18.09
N TYR A 195 -10.99 -5.73 17.91
CA TYR A 195 -11.66 -5.46 16.66
C TYR A 195 -12.60 -4.28 16.80
N ARG A 196 -12.72 -3.49 15.74
CA ARG A 196 -13.65 -2.36 15.63
C ARG A 196 -14.48 -2.49 14.37
N GLN A 197 -15.69 -1.95 14.41
CA GLN A 197 -16.51 -1.79 13.22
C GLN A 197 -15.95 -0.65 12.36
N THR A 198 -16.05 -0.82 11.05
CA THR A 198 -15.79 0.24 10.07
C THR A 198 -17.03 0.39 9.20
N THR A 199 -17.39 1.63 8.88
CA THR A 199 -18.47 1.91 7.93
C THR A 199 -17.85 2.25 6.58
N VAL A 200 -18.25 1.51 5.55
CA VAL A 200 -17.87 1.79 4.16
C VAL A 200 -19.07 2.42 3.47
N GLU A 201 -18.87 3.60 2.88
CA GLU A 201 -19.88 4.23 2.04
C GLU A 201 -19.83 3.64 0.64
N MET A 202 -20.98 3.24 0.12
CA MET A 202 -21.15 2.70 -1.21
C MET A 202 -22.14 3.57 -1.97
N GLU A 203 -21.72 4.10 -3.10
CA GLU A 203 -22.62 4.78 -4.01
C GLU A 203 -23.16 3.80 -5.06
N SER A 204 -24.47 3.84 -5.27
CA SER A 204 -25.11 3.14 -6.38
C SER A 204 -25.84 4.13 -7.27
N VAL A 205 -25.88 3.84 -8.57
CA VAL A 205 -26.59 4.65 -9.56
C VAL A 205 -27.75 3.84 -10.10
N THR A 206 -28.97 4.32 -9.85
CA THR A 206 -30.19 3.71 -10.39
C THR A 206 -30.98 4.77 -11.15
N GLY A 207 -31.17 4.58 -12.45
CA GLY A 207 -31.93 5.53 -13.28
C GLY A 207 -31.35 6.95 -13.37
N GLY A 208 -30.03 7.09 -13.21
CA GLY A 208 -29.33 8.39 -13.21
C GLY A 208 -29.37 9.14 -11.88
N ILE A 209 -29.93 8.53 -10.83
CA ILE A 209 -29.91 9.05 -9.46
C ILE A 209 -28.78 8.35 -8.71
N VAL A 210 -27.90 9.14 -8.08
CA VAL A 210 -26.87 8.64 -7.16
C VAL A 210 -27.51 8.46 -5.79
N SER A 211 -27.46 7.24 -5.25
CA SER A 211 -27.85 6.94 -3.87
C SER A 211 -26.63 6.49 -3.10
N THR A 212 -26.37 7.13 -1.97
CA THR A 212 -25.34 6.71 -1.02
C THR A 212 -25.96 5.73 -0.03
N ASN A 213 -25.44 4.52 -0.03
CA ASN A 213 -25.71 3.52 0.99
C ASN A 213 -24.47 3.40 1.87
N SER A 214 -24.62 2.93 3.10
CA SER A 214 -23.49 2.59 3.94
C SER A 214 -23.63 1.14 4.38
N VAL A 215 -22.50 0.43 4.38
CA VAL A 215 -22.39 -0.91 4.92
C VAL A 215 -21.44 -0.86 6.10
N THR A 216 -21.93 -1.30 7.25
CA THR A 216 -21.09 -1.49 8.42
C THR A 216 -20.47 -2.87 8.38
N LEU A 217 -19.15 -2.94 8.53
CA LEU A 217 -18.39 -4.17 8.58
C LEU A 217 -17.98 -4.46 10.02
N ASN A 218 -18.42 -5.60 10.54
CA ASN A 218 -17.92 -6.17 11.78
C ASN A 218 -16.47 -6.60 11.56
N ASN A 219 -15.58 -6.23 12.49
CA ASN A 219 -14.14 -6.46 12.37
C ASN A 219 -13.53 -5.75 11.15
N GLY A 220 -14.10 -4.63 10.72
CA GLY A 220 -13.56 -3.79 9.65
C GLY A 220 -12.25 -3.08 10.01
N ALA A 221 -11.84 -3.11 11.29
CA ALA A 221 -10.53 -2.66 11.74
C ALA A 221 -10.02 -3.55 12.89
N VAL A 222 -8.70 -3.71 12.99
CA VAL A 222 -8.02 -4.51 14.01
C VAL A 222 -6.89 -3.71 14.66
N ASN A 223 -6.76 -3.84 15.97
CA ASN A 223 -5.57 -3.43 16.72
C ASN A 223 -4.97 -4.68 17.36
N ILE A 224 -3.71 -4.96 17.03
CA ILE A 224 -2.97 -6.13 17.51
C ILE A 224 -1.88 -5.62 18.45
N ARG A 225 -1.96 -5.96 19.73
CA ARG A 225 -0.89 -5.70 20.70
C ARG A 225 0.16 -6.79 20.62
N ILE A 226 1.41 -6.36 20.56
CA ILE A 226 2.55 -7.25 20.31
C ILE A 226 3.62 -7.03 21.36
N SER A 227 4.22 -8.15 21.77
CA SER A 227 5.45 -8.20 22.55
C SER A 227 6.36 -9.28 21.97
N GLY A 228 7.46 -9.56 22.66
CA GLY A 228 8.39 -10.59 22.19
C GLY A 228 9.51 -10.87 23.18
N THR A 229 10.18 -12.00 22.97
CA THR A 229 11.37 -12.36 23.74
C THR A 229 12.60 -11.93 22.96
N ASN A 230 13.34 -10.98 23.51
CA ASN A 230 14.62 -10.56 22.94
C ASN A 230 15.76 -11.40 23.55
N PRO A 231 16.45 -12.24 22.79
CA PRO A 231 17.58 -13.02 23.29
C PRO A 231 18.84 -12.16 23.52
N ASN A 232 18.88 -10.93 22.98
CA ASN A 232 20.03 -10.05 23.00
C ASN A 232 19.63 -8.59 23.35
N PRO A 233 18.97 -8.37 24.50
CA PRO A 233 18.45 -7.05 24.88
C PRO A 233 19.54 -5.99 25.09
N GLU A 234 20.78 -6.41 25.34
CA GLU A 234 21.93 -5.53 25.54
C GLU A 234 22.33 -4.74 24.28
N TYR A 235 21.89 -5.18 23.10
CA TYR A 235 22.19 -4.50 21.82
C TYR A 235 21.06 -3.58 21.33
N GLY A 236 19.87 -3.64 21.93
CA GLY A 236 18.72 -2.82 21.57
C GLY A 236 17.38 -3.57 21.64
N GLY A 237 16.28 -2.86 21.34
CA GLY A 237 14.92 -3.38 21.38
C GLY A 237 14.59 -4.36 20.25
N LEU A 238 13.39 -4.95 20.33
CA LEU A 238 12.82 -5.71 19.21
C LEU A 238 12.12 -4.76 18.25
N GLN A 239 12.32 -5.00 16.97
CA GLN A 239 11.58 -4.37 15.90
C GLN A 239 10.63 -5.38 15.27
N TYR A 240 9.46 -4.92 14.82
CA TYR A 240 8.41 -5.74 14.25
C TYR A 240 8.00 -5.23 12.87
N ARG A 241 7.65 -6.17 12.00
CA ARG A 241 7.00 -5.92 10.71
C ARG A 241 5.79 -6.83 10.56
N PHE A 242 4.86 -6.44 9.72
CA PHE A 242 3.67 -7.23 9.43
C PHE A 242 3.36 -7.26 7.94
N LYS A 243 2.58 -8.24 7.52
CA LYS A 243 1.96 -8.26 6.19
C LYS A 243 0.53 -8.76 6.29
N ILE A 244 -0.32 -8.30 5.39
CA ILE A 244 -1.75 -8.59 5.33
C ILE A 244 -2.02 -9.46 4.11
N ASP A 245 -2.77 -10.54 4.27
CA ASP A 245 -3.29 -11.40 3.19
C ASP A 245 -2.25 -11.87 2.18
N GLY A 246 -1.03 -12.15 2.67
CA GLY A 246 0.09 -12.57 1.84
C GLY A 246 0.74 -11.46 1.01
N GLY A 247 0.31 -10.21 1.17
CA GLY A 247 0.86 -9.02 0.53
C GLY A 247 2.28 -8.65 0.98
N GLY A 248 2.67 -7.40 0.69
CA GLY A 248 3.99 -6.87 1.04
C GLY A 248 4.22 -6.71 2.53
N TRP A 249 5.50 -6.79 2.93
CA TRP A 249 5.91 -6.54 4.30
C TRP A 249 5.97 -5.04 4.60
N SER A 250 5.47 -4.65 5.78
CA SER A 250 5.67 -3.32 6.36
C SER A 250 7.13 -3.09 6.70
N ALA A 251 7.46 -1.85 7.09
CA ALA A 251 8.78 -1.56 7.64
C ALA A 251 8.99 -2.23 9.00
N TRP A 252 10.25 -2.49 9.29
CA TRP A 252 10.71 -2.85 10.61
C TRP A 252 10.72 -1.63 11.53
N LYS A 253 9.96 -1.67 12.63
CA LYS A 253 10.01 -0.61 13.67
C LYS A 253 9.85 -1.17 15.05
N GLU A 254 10.37 -0.47 16.05
CA GLU A 254 9.97 -0.72 17.43
C GLU A 254 8.51 -0.32 17.60
N ARG A 255 7.67 -1.29 17.94
CA ARG A 255 6.21 -1.12 18.10
C ARG A 255 5.71 -2.02 19.21
N SER A 256 4.67 -1.56 19.89
CA SER A 256 3.90 -2.36 20.85
C SER A 256 2.47 -2.64 20.37
N SER A 257 2.05 -2.01 19.27
CA SER A 257 0.78 -2.29 18.60
C SER A 257 0.87 -2.10 17.08
N ILE A 258 -0.02 -2.79 16.38
CA ILE A 258 -0.28 -2.65 14.94
C ILE A 258 -1.75 -2.32 14.78
N ASP A 259 -2.05 -1.14 14.24
CA ASP A 259 -3.40 -0.69 13.90
C ASP A 259 -3.60 -0.80 12.40
N ILE A 260 -4.62 -1.54 11.98
CA ILE A 260 -5.00 -1.68 10.58
C ILE A 260 -6.51 -1.47 10.48
N ASP A 261 -6.93 -0.67 9.50
CA ASP A 261 -8.34 -0.41 9.23
C ASP A 261 -8.75 -0.89 7.84
N SER A 262 -10.03 -0.70 7.54
CA SER A 262 -10.59 -0.86 6.19
C SER A 262 -10.53 -2.27 5.60
N PHE A 263 -10.68 -3.30 6.44
CA PHE A 263 -10.86 -4.68 5.95
C PHE A 263 -12.20 -4.84 5.23
N LEU A 264 -12.19 -5.57 4.11
CA LEU A 264 -13.41 -5.97 3.39
C LEU A 264 -14.11 -7.13 4.08
N ALA A 265 -15.34 -7.43 3.68
CA ALA A 265 -15.93 -8.70 4.05
C ALA A 265 -15.10 -9.87 3.47
N GLY A 266 -14.73 -10.83 4.32
CA GLY A 266 -13.88 -11.96 3.93
C GLY A 266 -12.98 -12.44 5.06
N ASP A 267 -12.18 -13.46 4.75
CA ASP A 267 -11.16 -13.99 5.65
C ASP A 267 -9.85 -13.25 5.45
N HIS A 268 -9.23 -12.86 6.57
CA HIS A 268 -8.00 -12.08 6.60
C HIS A 268 -6.95 -12.75 7.47
N SER A 269 -5.69 -12.53 7.11
CA SER A 269 -4.52 -12.99 7.84
C SER A 269 -3.49 -11.88 7.99
N VAL A 270 -3.04 -11.64 9.21
CA VAL A 270 -1.95 -10.71 9.52
C VAL A 270 -0.78 -11.50 10.09
N ARG A 271 0.30 -11.59 9.32
CA ARG A 271 1.54 -12.26 9.77
C ARG A 271 2.50 -11.22 10.34
N ILE A 272 3.04 -11.47 11.52
CA ILE A 272 3.89 -10.53 12.26
C ILE A 272 5.20 -11.22 12.60
N CYS A 273 6.32 -10.60 12.27
CA CYS A 273 7.65 -11.09 12.63
C CYS A 273 8.37 -10.09 13.52
N SER A 274 9.22 -10.60 14.42
CA SER A 274 10.18 -9.81 15.19
C SER A 274 11.60 -9.94 14.62
N ARG A 275 12.42 -8.92 14.89
CA ARG A 275 13.88 -8.98 14.74
C ARG A 275 14.57 -8.33 15.93
N SER A 276 15.74 -8.85 16.29
CA SER A 276 16.60 -8.25 17.31
C SER A 276 17.48 -7.13 16.73
N ALA A 277 18.09 -6.34 17.61
CA ALA A 277 19.07 -5.32 17.22
C ALA A 277 20.34 -5.91 16.56
N LEU A 278 20.61 -7.21 16.74
CA LEU A 278 21.63 -7.96 16.00
C LEU A 278 21.15 -8.45 14.64
N MET A 279 20.05 -7.89 14.13
CA MET A 279 19.44 -8.22 12.84
C MET A 279 18.96 -9.67 12.69
N LYS A 280 18.83 -10.43 13.78
CA LYS A 280 18.32 -11.79 13.69
C LYS A 280 16.80 -11.75 13.59
N GLU A 281 16.27 -12.19 12.46
CA GLU A 281 14.83 -12.33 12.25
C GLU A 281 14.30 -13.62 12.88
N GLU A 282 13.08 -13.55 13.38
CA GLU A 282 12.28 -14.70 13.78
C GLU A 282 12.00 -15.62 12.59
N THR A 283 12.15 -16.92 12.79
CA THR A 283 11.94 -17.91 11.73
C THR A 283 10.50 -18.38 11.61
N ASP A 284 9.76 -18.37 12.72
CA ASP A 284 8.37 -18.83 12.80
C ASP A 284 7.48 -17.71 13.29
N CYS A 285 7.01 -16.90 12.34
CA CYS A 285 6.28 -15.68 12.63
C CYS A 285 4.80 -15.97 12.91
N PRO A 286 4.23 -15.51 14.05
CA PRO A 286 2.82 -15.72 14.35
C PRO A 286 1.90 -15.09 13.30
N VAL A 287 0.72 -15.69 13.15
CA VAL A 287 -0.35 -15.23 12.25
C VAL A 287 -1.62 -15.01 13.07
N VAL A 288 -2.24 -13.85 12.90
CA VAL A 288 -3.57 -13.53 13.40
C VAL A 288 -4.55 -13.70 12.25
N GLU A 289 -5.49 -14.62 12.39
CA GLU A 289 -6.55 -14.88 11.40
C GLU A 289 -7.89 -14.39 11.95
N PHE A 290 -8.68 -13.73 11.11
CA PHE A 290 -10.02 -13.27 11.46
C PHE A 290 -10.90 -13.12 10.22
N THR A 291 -12.21 -13.07 10.44
CA THR A 291 -13.20 -12.86 9.39
C THR A 291 -13.93 -11.56 9.63
N THR A 292 -14.06 -10.77 8.58
CA THR A 292 -14.84 -9.53 8.55
C THR A 292 -16.17 -9.82 7.87
N THR A 293 -17.28 -9.39 8.48
CA THR A 293 -18.63 -9.68 7.99
C THR A 293 -19.47 -8.41 7.91
N VAL A 294 -20.46 -8.40 7.02
CA VAL A 294 -21.45 -7.32 6.97
C VAL A 294 -22.30 -7.40 8.24
N ALA A 295 -22.42 -6.27 8.95
CA ALA A 295 -23.33 -6.15 10.08
C ALA A 295 -24.78 -6.21 9.60
N GLU A 296 -25.59 -7.03 10.27
CA GLU A 296 -27.05 -7.12 10.04
C GLU A 296 -27.79 -5.85 10.44
#